data_AF-A0A962TQ91-F1
#
_entry.id   AF-A0A962TQ91-F1
#
_cell.length_a   1.000
_cell.length_b   1.000
_cell.length_c   1.000
_cell.angle_alpha   90.00
_cell.angle_beta   90.00
_cell.angle_gamma   90.00
#
_symmetry.space_group_name_H-M   'P 1'
#
loop_
_entity.id
_entity.type
_entity.pdbx_description
1 polymer ?
#
loop_
_entity_poly.entity_id
_entity_poly.type
_entity_poly.pdbx_seq_one_letter_code
_entity_poly.pdbx_strand_id
1 'polypeptide(L)'
;MQDNQKKKEALEKDVLDAEAFFISTINEIKERIERGDNYSIIKASGLLRLLFLDGHSLVNRVNRSHKIKLKFLVNNYLHKPPFEPMFWYFNIDPSRKRTRVVFELNLPRFLNVECLSYQGTYYTVRDVIKVCAHIKGGAHYGDIKSDDEKILSELDAIIRIGKDPLLVMTLKDIIGVSLAGVKLLEEAVRLKNDAIGI
;
A
#
# COMPACT_ATOMS: atom_id res chain seq x y z
N MET A 1 -19.16 -17.80 37.92
CA MET A 1 -18.90 -18.45 36.61
C MET A 1 -19.68 -17.79 35.46
N GLN A 2 -20.98 -17.50 35.61
CA GLN A 2 -21.77 -16.82 34.56
C GLN A 2 -21.28 -15.40 34.17
N ASP A 3 -20.67 -14.66 35.10
CA ASP A 3 -20.13 -13.32 34.82
C ASP A 3 -18.84 -13.32 33.97
N ASN A 4 -17.99 -14.35 34.10
CA ASN A 4 -16.81 -14.50 33.27
C ASN A 4 -17.16 -14.93 31.85
N GLN A 5 -18.28 -15.64 31.67
CA GLN A 5 -18.77 -16.07 30.38
C GLN A 5 -19.42 -14.91 29.61
N LYS A 6 -20.24 -14.09 30.29
CA LYS A 6 -20.78 -12.83 29.73
C LYS A 6 -19.69 -11.80 29.40
N LYS A 7 -18.65 -11.66 30.25
CA LYS A 7 -17.50 -10.79 29.94
C LYS A 7 -16.70 -11.29 28.74
N LYS A 8 -16.54 -12.61 28.58
CA LYS A 8 -15.85 -13.21 27.43
C LYS A 8 -16.66 -13.04 26.14
N GLU A 9 -17.97 -13.24 26.19
CA GLU A 9 -18.89 -13.00 25.06
C GLU A 9 -18.98 -11.51 24.69
N ALA A 10 -18.89 -10.60 25.66
CA ALA A 10 -18.82 -9.16 25.41
C ALA A 10 -17.45 -8.73 24.84
N LEU A 11 -16.35 -9.30 25.31
CA LEU A 11 -15.01 -9.05 24.75
C LEU A 11 -14.84 -9.63 23.34
N GLU A 12 -15.46 -10.79 23.06
CA GLU A 12 -15.48 -11.40 21.73
C GLU A 12 -16.36 -10.61 20.74
N LYS A 13 -17.34 -9.83 21.23
CA LYS A 13 -18.16 -8.93 20.42
C LYS A 13 -17.49 -7.61 20.04
N ASP A 14 -16.49 -7.16 20.80
CA ASP A 14 -15.87 -5.83 20.64
C ASP A 14 -14.55 -5.85 19.84
N VAL A 15 -14.10 -7.03 19.39
CA VAL A 15 -12.99 -7.15 18.45
C VAL A 15 -13.58 -7.08 17.04
N LEU A 16 -13.33 -5.98 16.33
CA LEU A 16 -13.57 -5.88 14.90
C LEU A 16 -13.04 -7.14 14.20
N ASP A 17 -13.94 -7.89 13.56
CA ASP A 17 -13.54 -9.02 12.73
C ASP A 17 -12.54 -8.55 11.66
N ALA A 18 -11.56 -9.39 11.33
CA ALA A 18 -10.49 -9.04 10.40
C ALA A 18 -11.04 -8.65 9.02
N GLU A 19 -12.15 -9.26 8.61
CA GLU A 19 -12.85 -8.92 7.37
C GLU A 19 -13.47 -7.52 7.44
N ALA A 20 -14.17 -7.17 8.52
CA ALA A 20 -14.70 -5.83 8.73
C ALA A 20 -13.58 -4.78 8.77
N PHE A 21 -12.51 -5.05 9.51
CA PHE A 21 -11.36 -4.15 9.58
C PHE A 21 -10.65 -3.98 8.23
N PHE A 22 -10.58 -5.04 7.42
CA PHE A 22 -10.07 -4.98 6.05
C PHE A 22 -10.93 -4.10 5.16
N ILE A 23 -12.26 -4.26 5.19
CA ILE A 23 -13.17 -3.41 4.41
C ILE A 23 -13.05 -1.95 4.84
N SER A 24 -13.02 -1.66 6.14
CA SER A 24 -12.80 -0.29 6.65
C SER A 24 -11.45 0.27 6.18
N THR A 25 -10.38 -0.53 6.22
CA THR A 25 -9.05 -0.12 5.74
C THR A 25 -9.08 0.23 4.25
N ILE A 26 -9.73 -0.59 3.42
CA ILE A 26 -9.85 -0.34 1.98
C ILE A 26 -10.67 0.92 1.69
N ASN A 27 -11.80 1.10 2.37
CA ASN A 27 -12.63 2.30 2.26
C ASN A 27 -11.85 3.55 2.67
N GLU A 28 -11.11 3.51 3.78
CA GLU A 28 -10.33 4.65 4.24
C GLU A 28 -9.20 5.01 3.25
N ILE A 29 -8.56 4.02 2.61
CA ILE A 29 -7.60 4.29 1.52
C ILE A 29 -8.31 4.98 0.34
N LYS A 30 -9.50 4.51 -0.06
CA LYS A 30 -10.31 5.10 -1.14
C LYS A 30 -10.70 6.55 -0.84
N GLU A 31 -11.20 6.82 0.36
CA GLU A 31 -11.55 8.18 0.80
C GLU A 31 -10.33 9.11 0.80
N ARG A 32 -9.16 8.62 1.23
CA ARG A 32 -7.92 9.41 1.24
C ARG A 32 -7.43 9.77 -0.15
N ILE A 33 -7.53 8.85 -1.12
CA ILE A 33 -7.17 9.15 -2.51
C ILE A 33 -8.16 10.10 -3.16
N GLU A 34 -9.45 10.00 -2.83
CA GLU A 34 -10.50 10.92 -3.31
C GLU A 34 -10.29 12.36 -2.83
N ARG A 35 -9.87 12.56 -1.57
CA ARG A 35 -9.47 13.90 -1.07
C ARG A 35 -8.30 14.48 -1.87
N GLY A 36 -7.37 13.62 -2.30
CA GLY A 36 -6.32 13.95 -3.26
C GLY A 36 -5.21 14.89 -2.76
N ASP A 37 -5.29 15.37 -1.52
CA ASP A 37 -4.27 16.20 -0.89
C ASP A 37 -3.07 15.38 -0.40
N ASN A 38 -1.89 16.01 -0.35
CA ASN A 38 -0.64 15.33 -0.02
C ASN A 38 -0.67 14.66 1.37
N TYR A 39 -1.32 15.29 2.35
CA TYR A 39 -1.42 14.75 3.70
C TYR A 39 -2.25 13.46 3.70
N SER A 40 -3.41 13.45 3.05
CA SER A 40 -4.26 12.26 2.92
C SER A 40 -3.53 11.11 2.22
N ILE A 41 -2.77 11.38 1.16
CA ILE A 41 -1.97 10.37 0.45
C ILE A 41 -0.86 9.80 1.35
N ILE A 42 -0.15 10.66 2.09
CA ILE A 42 0.88 10.18 3.03
C ILE A 42 0.25 9.31 4.13
N LYS A 43 -0.90 9.70 4.68
CA LYS A 43 -1.62 8.88 5.68
C LYS A 43 -2.04 7.52 5.13
N ALA A 44 -2.38 7.42 3.85
CA ALA A 44 -2.69 6.13 3.23
C ALA A 44 -1.50 5.15 3.26
N SER A 45 -0.24 5.63 3.33
CA SER A 45 0.92 4.73 3.48
C SER A 45 0.91 3.93 4.78
N GLY A 46 0.35 4.48 5.88
CA GLY A 46 0.16 3.74 7.13
C GLY A 46 -0.82 2.58 6.97
N LEU A 47 -1.90 2.81 6.24
CA LEU A 47 -2.90 1.77 5.90
C LEU A 47 -2.32 0.71 4.95
N LEU A 48 -1.51 1.11 3.97
CA LEU A 48 -0.80 0.16 3.10
C LEU A 48 0.20 -0.71 3.88
N ARG A 49 0.89 -0.13 4.86
CA ARG A 49 1.79 -0.88 5.75
C ARG A 49 1.03 -1.93 6.55
N LEU A 50 -0.08 -1.54 7.19
CA LEU A 50 -0.98 -2.46 7.88
C LEU A 50 -1.49 -3.56 6.94
N LEU A 51 -1.87 -3.18 5.72
CA LEU A 51 -2.46 -4.07 4.73
C LEU A 51 -1.48 -5.13 4.24
N PHE A 52 -0.21 -4.75 4.01
CA PHE A 52 0.74 -5.58 3.26
C PHE A 52 2.05 -5.93 3.98
N LEU A 53 2.55 -5.10 4.90
CA LEU A 53 3.93 -5.17 5.38
C LEU A 53 4.10 -5.65 6.81
N ASP A 54 3.14 -5.35 7.69
CA ASP A 54 3.26 -5.77 9.09
C ASP A 54 3.25 -7.29 9.23
N GLY A 55 3.85 -7.83 10.31
CA GLY A 55 4.16 -9.26 10.47
C GLY A 55 2.96 -10.20 10.32
N HIS A 56 1.75 -9.72 10.60
CA HIS A 56 0.49 -10.38 10.29
C HIS A 56 -0.35 -9.50 9.35
N SER A 57 0.13 -9.29 8.12
CA SER A 57 -0.51 -8.39 7.17
C SER A 57 -2.00 -8.71 7.01
N LEU A 58 -2.82 -7.66 7.04
CA LEU A 58 -4.27 -7.78 7.09
C LEU A 58 -4.81 -8.55 5.88
N VAL A 59 -4.23 -8.31 4.70
CA VAL A 59 -4.63 -9.01 3.48
C VAL A 59 -4.39 -10.52 3.59
N ASN A 60 -3.27 -10.95 4.16
CA ASN A 60 -2.96 -12.38 4.31
C ASN A 60 -3.87 -13.02 5.36
N ARG A 61 -4.19 -12.29 6.44
CA ARG A 61 -5.10 -12.78 7.48
C ARG A 61 -6.49 -13.04 6.92
N VAL A 62 -7.06 -12.08 6.19
CA VAL A 62 -8.38 -12.20 5.55
C VAL A 62 -8.35 -13.26 4.44
N ASN A 63 -7.32 -13.27 3.59
CA ASN A 63 -7.28 -14.19 2.45
C ASN A 63 -7.08 -15.68 2.83
N ARG A 64 -6.87 -16.01 4.11
CA ARG A 64 -6.81 -17.41 4.57
C ARG A 64 -8.13 -18.15 4.37
N SER A 65 -9.26 -17.48 4.60
CA SER A 65 -10.61 -18.06 4.41
C SER A 65 -11.04 -18.02 2.95
N HIS A 66 -10.69 -16.96 2.21
CA HIS A 66 -11.13 -16.72 0.83
C HIS A 66 -10.24 -17.40 -0.24
N LYS A 67 -8.94 -17.57 0.03
CA LYS A 67 -7.96 -18.23 -0.85
C LYS A 67 -7.89 -17.64 -2.27
N ILE A 68 -8.10 -16.34 -2.40
CA ILE A 68 -8.06 -15.63 -3.68
C ILE A 68 -6.62 -15.40 -4.10
N LYS A 69 -6.31 -15.70 -5.37
CA LYS A 69 -5.02 -15.36 -5.96
C LYS A 69 -4.98 -13.87 -6.27
N LEU A 70 -4.33 -13.10 -5.41
CA LEU A 70 -4.12 -11.66 -5.61
C LEU A 70 -3.20 -11.40 -6.82
N LYS A 71 -3.57 -10.41 -7.64
CA LYS A 71 -2.93 -10.09 -8.92
C LYS A 71 -2.71 -8.59 -9.04
N PHE A 72 -1.46 -8.17 -8.99
CA PHE A 72 -1.06 -6.77 -9.09
C PHE A 72 -0.54 -6.50 -10.50
N LEU A 73 -1.27 -5.69 -11.28
CA LEU A 73 -0.86 -5.29 -12.61
C LEU A 73 0.07 -4.09 -12.53
N VAL A 74 1.29 -4.22 -13.05
CA VAL A 74 2.28 -3.14 -13.08
C VAL A 74 2.79 -2.91 -14.49
N ASN A 75 3.08 -1.65 -14.83
CA ASN A 75 3.82 -1.33 -16.04
C ASN A 75 5.20 -2.03 -16.07
N ASN A 76 5.84 -2.06 -17.25
CA ASN A 76 7.13 -2.72 -17.43
C ASN A 76 8.28 -1.99 -16.70
N TYR A 77 8.42 -2.27 -15.40
CA TYR A 77 9.45 -1.72 -14.52
C TYR A 77 10.86 -2.26 -14.81
N LEU A 78 10.97 -3.32 -15.64
CA LEU A 78 12.27 -3.87 -16.05
C LEU A 78 12.89 -3.05 -17.19
N HIS A 79 12.11 -2.20 -17.88
CA HIS A 79 12.63 -1.33 -18.92
C HIS A 79 13.29 -0.10 -18.30
N LYS A 80 14.56 -0.27 -17.93
CA LYS A 80 15.41 0.80 -17.41
C LYS A 80 15.92 1.70 -18.56
N PRO A 81 16.20 2.99 -18.29
CA PRO A 81 16.84 3.85 -19.27
C PRO A 81 18.17 3.24 -19.77
N PRO A 82 18.59 3.51 -21.02
CA PRO A 82 19.80 2.91 -21.60
C PRO A 82 21.11 3.43 -20.98
N PHE A 83 21.03 4.46 -20.16
CA PHE A 83 22.11 4.99 -19.32
C PHE A 83 21.62 5.01 -17.87
N GLU A 84 22.54 5.06 -16.91
CA GLU A 84 22.21 5.14 -15.49
C GLU A 84 22.03 6.63 -15.10
N PRO A 85 20.79 7.15 -15.03
CA PRO A 85 20.61 8.53 -14.62
C PRO A 85 20.93 8.69 -13.15
N MET A 86 21.33 9.91 -12.75
CA MET A 86 21.48 10.25 -11.34
C MET A 86 20.20 9.97 -10.54
N PHE A 87 19.03 10.19 -11.15
CA PHE A 87 17.73 9.91 -10.59
C PHE A 87 16.79 9.33 -11.66
N TRP A 88 15.98 8.35 -11.27
CA TRP A 88 14.92 7.79 -12.11
C TRP A 88 13.67 7.52 -11.29
N TYR A 89 12.52 7.84 -11.90
CA TYR A 89 11.19 7.53 -11.41
C TYR A 89 10.44 6.75 -12.49
N PHE A 90 9.74 5.70 -12.08
CA PHE A 90 8.92 4.90 -12.97
C PHE A 90 7.47 4.86 -12.49
N ASN A 91 6.53 5.22 -13.38
CA ASN A 91 5.11 5.05 -13.11
C ASN A 91 4.74 3.57 -13.19
N ILE A 92 4.47 2.95 -12.03
CA ILE A 92 4.12 1.53 -11.97
C ILE A 92 2.64 1.26 -12.29
N ASP A 93 1.77 2.27 -12.20
CA ASP A 93 0.32 2.10 -12.32
C ASP A 93 -0.18 2.21 -13.78
N PRO A 94 -0.58 1.08 -14.40
CA PRO A 94 -1.06 1.07 -15.78
C PRO A 94 -2.39 1.82 -15.98
N SER A 95 -3.16 2.08 -14.91
CA SER A 95 -4.42 2.82 -15.01
C SER A 95 -4.21 4.31 -15.25
N ARG A 96 -3.08 4.86 -14.79
CA ARG A 96 -2.72 6.28 -14.98
C ARG A 96 -2.00 6.51 -16.29
N LYS A 97 -0.99 5.68 -16.59
CA LYS A 97 -0.27 5.73 -17.87
C LYS A 97 0.22 4.34 -18.24
N ARG A 98 -0.47 3.71 -19.18
CA ARG A 98 -0.16 2.33 -19.58
C ARG A 98 1.07 2.23 -20.48
N THR A 99 2.01 1.34 -20.16
CA THR A 99 3.08 0.91 -21.07
C THR A 99 2.64 -0.20 -22.00
N ARG A 100 3.39 -0.47 -23.09
CA ARG A 100 3.08 -1.55 -24.04
C ARG A 100 3.03 -2.94 -23.38
N VAL A 101 3.89 -3.16 -22.40
CA VAL A 101 3.97 -4.40 -21.63
C VAL A 101 3.53 -4.12 -20.20
N VAL A 102 2.69 -4.99 -19.64
CA VAL A 102 2.22 -4.96 -18.26
C VAL A 102 2.47 -6.34 -17.66
N PHE A 103 2.99 -6.38 -16.43
CA PHE A 103 3.22 -7.63 -15.70
C PHE A 103 2.11 -7.88 -14.69
N GLU A 104 1.69 -9.14 -14.57
CA GLU A 104 0.85 -9.61 -13.47
C GLU A 104 1.76 -10.19 -12.38
N LEU A 105 1.74 -9.60 -11.19
CA LEU A 105 2.58 -9.98 -10.06
C LEU A 105 1.74 -10.51 -8.89
N ASN A 106 2.32 -11.38 -8.07
CA ASN A 106 1.80 -11.68 -6.74
C ASN A 106 2.28 -10.63 -5.72
N LEU A 107 1.74 -10.65 -4.49
CA LEU A 107 2.07 -9.65 -3.47
C LEU A 107 3.58 -9.53 -3.18
N PRO A 108 4.35 -10.62 -2.94
CA PRO A 108 5.79 -10.49 -2.70
C PRO A 108 6.55 -9.83 -3.85
N ARG A 109 6.23 -10.19 -5.11
CA ARG A 109 6.87 -9.59 -6.28
C ARG A 109 6.46 -8.13 -6.48
N PHE A 110 5.19 -7.79 -6.23
CA PHE A 110 4.72 -6.41 -6.27
C PHE A 110 5.48 -5.52 -5.27
N LEU A 111 5.64 -5.98 -4.02
CA LEU A 111 6.36 -5.24 -2.99
C LEU A 111 7.84 -5.02 -3.30
N ASN A 112 8.42 -5.85 -4.18
CA ASN A 112 9.82 -5.74 -4.62
C ASN A 112 9.96 -5.03 -5.98
N VAL A 113 8.90 -4.44 -6.53
CA VAL A 113 9.00 -3.64 -7.75
C VAL A 113 9.83 -2.39 -7.47
N GLU A 114 10.93 -2.22 -8.20
CA GLU A 114 11.76 -1.01 -8.21
C GLU A 114 10.99 0.13 -8.88
N CYS A 115 10.63 1.17 -8.11
CA CYS A 115 9.86 2.31 -8.62
C CYS A 115 10.66 3.62 -8.62
N LEU A 116 11.80 3.65 -7.93
CA LEU A 116 12.72 4.78 -7.87
C LEU A 116 14.16 4.27 -7.97
N SER A 117 15.06 5.11 -8.47
CA SER A 117 16.49 4.92 -8.24
C SER A 117 17.22 6.25 -8.09
N TYR A 118 18.30 6.24 -7.31
CA TYR A 118 19.21 7.36 -7.16
C TYR A 118 20.65 6.86 -7.06
N GLN A 119 21.54 7.39 -7.90
CA GLN A 119 22.96 7.02 -7.96
C GLN A 119 23.18 5.48 -7.97
N GLY A 120 22.41 4.78 -8.81
CA GLY A 120 22.46 3.32 -8.96
C GLY A 120 21.84 2.50 -7.83
N THR A 121 21.37 3.14 -6.76
CA THR A 121 20.59 2.48 -5.71
C THR A 121 19.12 2.46 -6.10
N TYR A 122 18.47 1.29 -6.04
CA TYR A 122 17.06 1.12 -6.38
C TYR A 122 16.20 1.02 -5.12
N TYR A 123 15.05 1.68 -5.14
CA TYR A 123 14.07 1.62 -4.06
C TYR A 123 12.79 0.99 -4.54
N THR A 124 12.25 0.10 -3.71
CA THR A 124 11.08 -0.71 -4.02
C THR A 124 9.78 -0.08 -3.52
N VAL A 125 8.65 -0.61 -3.97
CA VAL A 125 7.32 -0.32 -3.40
C VAL A 125 7.32 -0.45 -1.87
N ARG A 126 7.97 -1.50 -1.33
CA ARG A 126 8.10 -1.70 0.11
C ARG A 126 8.82 -0.55 0.80
N ASP A 127 9.90 -0.06 0.22
CA ASP A 127 10.73 0.99 0.81
C ASP A 127 9.95 2.30 0.85
N VAL A 128 9.27 2.65 -0.24
CA VAL A 128 8.41 3.84 -0.30
C VAL A 128 7.30 3.79 0.75
N ILE A 129 6.61 2.64 0.89
CA ILE A 129 5.57 2.49 1.91
C ILE A 129 6.17 2.67 3.32
N LYS A 130 7.32 2.05 3.60
CA LYS A 130 7.98 2.16 4.92
C LYS A 130 8.39 3.59 5.25
N VAL A 131 9.10 4.26 4.33
CA VAL A 131 9.57 5.64 4.54
C VAL A 131 8.40 6.59 4.75
N CYS A 132 7.36 6.51 3.91
CA CYS A 132 6.19 7.36 4.08
C CYS A 132 5.42 7.07 5.39
N ALA A 133 5.31 5.80 5.76
CA ALA A 133 4.61 5.41 6.99
C ALA A 133 5.38 5.81 8.26
N HIS A 134 6.71 5.81 8.22
CA HIS A 134 7.55 6.07 9.40
C HIS A 134 8.05 7.52 9.48
N ILE A 135 8.59 8.06 8.40
CA ILE A 135 9.27 9.37 8.39
C ILE A 135 8.29 10.50 8.06
N LYS A 136 7.35 10.26 7.14
CA LYS A 136 6.44 11.32 6.65
C LYS A 136 5.14 11.44 7.46
N GLY A 137 4.93 10.64 8.51
CA GLY A 137 3.73 10.75 9.35
C GLY A 137 2.57 9.83 8.97
N GLY A 138 2.78 8.87 8.06
CA GLY A 138 1.72 7.99 7.59
C GLY A 138 1.10 7.18 8.74
N ALA A 139 1.93 6.48 9.50
CA ALA A 139 1.59 5.78 10.74
C ALA A 139 2.26 6.45 11.96
N HIS A 140 3.55 6.76 11.84
CA HIS A 140 4.34 7.47 12.85
C HIS A 140 5.08 8.63 12.19
N TYR A 141 5.49 9.60 13.00
CA TYR A 141 6.40 10.67 12.61
C TYR A 141 7.69 10.49 13.40
N GLY A 142 8.53 9.57 12.93
CA GLY A 142 9.77 9.15 13.59
C GLY A 142 11.01 9.74 12.96
N ASP A 143 12.13 9.61 13.68
CA ASP A 143 13.44 10.03 13.20
C ASP A 143 13.97 9.10 12.11
N ILE A 144 14.82 9.66 11.24
CA ILE A 144 15.57 8.93 10.21
C ILE A 144 16.57 7.99 10.89
N LYS A 145 16.56 6.71 10.50
CA LYS A 145 17.39 5.64 11.10
C LYS A 145 18.31 4.96 10.09
N SER A 146 18.22 5.30 8.81
CA SER A 146 19.03 4.71 7.75
C SER A 146 19.35 5.73 6.65
N ASP A 147 20.42 5.47 5.90
CA ASP A 147 20.81 6.28 4.75
C ASP A 147 19.73 6.25 3.65
N ASP A 148 19.07 5.11 3.43
CA ASP A 148 17.97 4.98 2.48
C ASP A 148 16.78 5.89 2.84
N GLU A 149 16.40 5.94 4.13
CA GLU A 149 15.35 6.85 4.62
C GLU A 149 15.74 8.32 4.42
N LYS A 150 17.01 8.65 4.64
CA LYS A 150 17.56 9.99 4.44
C LYS A 150 17.47 10.39 2.97
N ILE A 151 18.01 9.56 2.07
CA ILE A 151 18.05 9.81 0.63
C ILE A 151 16.63 9.99 0.09
N LEU A 152 15.71 9.07 0.40
CA LEU A 152 14.32 9.19 -0.07
C LEU A 152 13.63 10.46 0.45
N SER A 153 13.93 10.88 1.69
CA SER A 153 13.39 12.12 2.27
C SER A 153 13.94 13.37 1.59
N GLU A 154 15.23 13.40 1.26
CA GLU A 154 15.88 14.48 0.53
C GLU A 154 15.38 14.57 -0.91
N LEU A 155 15.28 13.44 -1.62
CA LEU A 155 14.71 13.39 -2.97
C LEU A 155 13.27 13.89 -2.98
N ASP A 156 12.46 13.51 -2.00
CA ASP A 156 11.09 14.00 -1.87
C ASP A 156 11.02 15.52 -1.63
N ALA A 157 11.99 16.09 -0.92
CA ALA A 157 12.03 17.53 -0.66
C ALA A 157 12.30 18.32 -1.95
N ILE A 158 13.16 17.79 -2.83
CA ILE A 158 13.69 18.47 -4.02
C ILE A 158 12.87 18.19 -5.27
N ILE A 159 12.45 16.94 -5.47
CA ILE A 159 11.85 16.47 -6.73
C ILE A 159 10.32 16.62 -6.68
N ARG A 160 9.77 17.14 -7.77
CA ARG A 160 8.32 17.24 -8.01
C ARG A 160 7.99 16.53 -9.31
N ILE A 161 6.92 15.73 -9.30
CA ILE A 161 6.36 15.13 -10.51
C ILE A 161 5.02 15.81 -10.78
N GLY A 162 5.01 16.71 -11.77
CA GLY A 162 3.91 17.67 -11.89
C GLY A 162 3.86 18.58 -10.67
N LYS A 163 2.73 18.59 -9.94
CA LYS A 163 2.53 19.40 -8.73
C LYS A 163 2.86 18.68 -7.42
N ASP A 164 3.02 17.36 -7.45
CA ASP A 164 3.14 16.56 -6.24
C ASP A 164 4.62 16.30 -5.91
N PRO A 165 4.99 16.22 -4.61
CA PRO A 165 6.26 15.63 -4.17
C PRO A 165 6.45 14.21 -4.71
N LEU A 166 7.70 13.82 -4.89
CA LEU A 166 8.07 12.53 -5.49
C LEU A 166 7.38 11.34 -4.81
N LEU A 167 7.46 11.24 -3.48
CA LEU A 167 6.91 10.12 -2.74
C LEU A 167 5.38 10.15 -2.71
N VAL A 168 4.77 11.34 -2.76
CA VAL A 168 3.32 11.47 -2.90
C VAL A 168 2.86 10.94 -4.26
N MET A 169 3.54 11.31 -5.34
CA MET A 169 3.23 10.80 -6.67
C MET A 169 3.41 9.28 -6.75
N THR A 170 4.51 8.77 -6.19
CA THR A 170 4.83 7.34 -6.16
C THR A 170 3.80 6.56 -5.33
N LEU A 171 3.35 7.11 -4.20
CA LEU A 171 2.28 6.52 -3.40
C LEU A 171 0.95 6.47 -4.15
N LYS A 172 0.59 7.49 -4.93
CA LYS A 172 -0.64 7.44 -5.75
C LYS A 172 -0.62 6.24 -6.70
N ASP A 173 0.53 5.97 -7.33
CA ASP A 173 0.69 4.79 -8.19
C ASP A 173 0.59 3.48 -7.39
N ILE A 174 1.26 3.40 -6.24
CA ILE A 174 1.21 2.24 -5.36
C ILE A 174 -0.21 1.96 -4.89
N ILE A 175 -0.97 2.99 -4.49
CA ILE A 175 -2.36 2.88 -4.04
C ILE A 175 -3.23 2.35 -5.18
N GLY A 176 -3.11 2.90 -6.39
CA GLY A 176 -3.90 2.46 -7.55
C GLY A 176 -3.70 0.97 -7.85
N VAL A 177 -2.45 0.53 -7.93
CA VAL A 177 -2.11 -0.89 -8.15
C VAL A 177 -2.58 -1.76 -6.97
N SER A 178 -2.44 -1.26 -5.74
CA SER A 178 -2.83 -1.99 -4.53
C SER A 178 -4.33 -2.24 -4.47
N LEU A 179 -5.14 -1.20 -4.66
CA LEU A 179 -6.60 -1.29 -4.65
C LEU A 179 -7.11 -2.21 -5.77
N ALA A 180 -6.54 -2.09 -6.98
CA ALA A 180 -6.86 -3.00 -8.08
C ALA A 180 -6.50 -4.46 -7.75
N GLY A 181 -5.33 -4.69 -7.13
CA GLY A 181 -4.84 -6.03 -6.85
C GLY A 181 -5.58 -6.78 -5.73
N VAL A 182 -6.25 -6.06 -4.83
CA VAL A 182 -7.07 -6.65 -3.75
C VAL A 182 -8.57 -6.65 -4.06
N LYS A 183 -8.99 -6.09 -5.20
CA LYS A 183 -10.41 -5.91 -5.55
C LYS A 183 -11.24 -7.20 -5.46
N LEU A 184 -10.75 -8.32 -6.00
CA LEU A 184 -11.47 -9.59 -5.94
C LEU A 184 -11.65 -10.09 -4.49
N LEU A 185 -10.67 -9.84 -3.62
CA LEU A 185 -10.78 -10.18 -2.20
C LEU A 185 -11.78 -9.27 -1.49
N GLU A 186 -11.78 -7.97 -1.80
CA GLU A 186 -12.78 -7.02 -1.32
C GLU A 186 -14.20 -7.48 -1.69
N GLU A 187 -14.42 -7.83 -2.95
CA GLU A 187 -15.73 -8.30 -3.45
C GLU A 187 -16.17 -9.58 -2.74
N ALA A 188 -15.28 -10.56 -2.56
CA ALA A 188 -15.61 -11.81 -1.87
C ALA A 188 -15.96 -11.61 -0.39
N VAL A 189 -15.26 -10.70 0.31
CA VAL A 189 -15.57 -10.35 1.69
C VAL A 189 -16.94 -9.68 1.79
N ARG A 190 -17.25 -8.73 0.91
CA ARG A 190 -18.56 -8.04 0.91
C ARG A 190 -19.71 -9.00 0.64
N LEU A 191 -19.60 -9.84 -0.38
CA LEU A 191 -20.63 -10.84 -0.71
C LEU A 191 -20.93 -11.79 0.46
N LYS A 192 -19.89 -12.19 1.20
CA LYS A 192 -20.05 -13.01 2.39
C LYS A 192 -20.79 -12.27 3.50
N ASN A 193 -20.47 -11.00 3.76
CA ASN A 193 -21.13 -10.20 4.79
C ASN A 193 -22.61 -9.96 4.44
N ASP A 194 -22.91 -9.62 3.18
CA ASP A 194 -24.27 -9.41 2.69
C ASP A 194 -25.12 -10.69 2.84
N ALA A 195 -24.53 -11.86 2.57
CA ALA A 195 -25.21 -13.16 2.73
C ALA A 195 -25.51 -13.53 4.20
N ILE A 196 -24.80 -12.92 5.16
CA ILE A 196 -24.97 -13.18 6.60
C ILE A 196 -25.84 -12.09 7.25
N GLY A 197 -26.18 -11.00 6.54
CA GLY A 197 -27.02 -9.92 7.04
C GLY A 197 -26.33 -9.04 8.09
N ILE A 198 -25.00 -8.89 7.99
CA ILE A 198 -24.16 -8.00 8.84
C ILE A 198 -23.93 -6.69 8.11
#